data_AF-A1YGN3-F1
#
_entry.id   AF-A1YGN3-F1
#
_cell.length_a   1.000
_cell.length_b   1.000
_cell.length_c   1.000
_cell.angle_alpha   90.00
_cell.angle_beta   90.00
_cell.angle_gamma   90.00
#
_symmetry.space_group_name_H-M   'P 1'
#
loop_
_entity.id
_entity.type
_entity.pdbx_description
1 polymer ?
#
loop_
_entity_poly.entity_id
_entity_poly.type
_entity_poly.pdbx_seq_one_letter_code
_entity_poly.pdbx_strand_id
1 'polypeptide(L)'
;VNLYPLNAQSVTEYAKAQHFASRANPELDLQIARYEYKVGPGDILNVTIWDHPELTIPAGSYRSASEAGNWVHADGTIFYPYIGTVEVADKTVREIRAD
;
A
#
# COMPACT_ATOMS: atom_id res chain seq x y z
N VAL A 1 -44.82 19.98 -15.25
CA VAL A 1 -44.70 18.73 -14.46
C VAL A 1 -44.94 17.57 -15.41
N ASN A 2 -44.03 16.61 -15.49
CA ASN A 2 -44.21 15.42 -16.33
C ASN A 2 -44.77 14.28 -15.46
N LEU A 3 -45.97 13.80 -15.76
CA LEU A 3 -46.56 12.62 -15.13
C LEU A 3 -46.39 11.42 -16.07
N TYR A 4 -45.83 10.33 -15.53
CA TYR A 4 -45.73 9.06 -16.22
C TYR A 4 -46.58 8.02 -15.50
N PRO A 5 -47.49 7.32 -16.18
CA PRO A 5 -48.32 6.30 -15.56
C PRO A 5 -47.46 5.08 -15.19
N LEU A 6 -47.59 4.60 -13.95
CA LEU A 6 -46.96 3.36 -13.49
C LEU A 6 -47.88 2.18 -13.84
N ASN A 7 -47.67 1.57 -14.99
CA ASN A 7 -48.39 0.39 -15.44
C ASN A 7 -47.42 -0.79 -15.71
N ALA A 8 -47.95 -2.00 -15.91
CA ALA A 8 -47.10 -3.18 -16.11
C ALA A 8 -46.11 -3.05 -17.28
N GLN A 9 -46.49 -2.30 -18.33
CA GLN A 9 -45.62 -2.03 -19.48
C GLN A 9 -44.50 -1.04 -19.12
N SER A 10 -44.83 0.06 -18.44
CA SER A 10 -43.85 1.06 -18.00
C SER A 10 -42.86 0.46 -17.00
N VAL A 11 -43.33 -0.39 -16.06
CA VAL A 11 -42.46 -1.10 -15.12
C VAL A 11 -41.48 -2.00 -15.86
N THR A 12 -41.91 -2.69 -16.92
CA THR A 12 -41.03 -3.54 -17.74
C THR A 12 -40.02 -2.71 -18.54
N GLU A 13 -40.41 -1.55 -19.06
CA GLU A 13 -39.50 -0.62 -19.74
C GLU A 13 -38.46 -0.02 -18.80
N TYR A 14 -38.85 0.37 -17.59
CA TYR A 14 -37.91 0.86 -16.57
C TYR A 14 -37.08 -0.27 -15.95
N ALA A 15 -37.60 -1.50 -15.88
CA ALA A 15 -36.87 -2.68 -15.41
C ALA A 15 -35.82 -3.20 -16.42
N LYS A 16 -35.80 -2.68 -17.65
CA LYS A 16 -34.64 -2.79 -18.56
C LYS A 16 -33.45 -1.93 -18.11
N ALA A 17 -33.49 -1.37 -16.90
CA ALA A 17 -32.35 -0.74 -16.27
C ALA A 17 -31.23 -1.77 -16.03
N GLN A 18 -30.25 -1.71 -16.93
CA GLN A 18 -28.88 -2.19 -16.80
C GLN A 18 -28.71 -3.68 -16.44
N HIS A 19 -28.37 -4.46 -17.46
CA HIS A 19 -27.75 -5.77 -17.26
C HIS A 19 -26.41 -5.60 -16.54
N PHE A 20 -26.39 -5.77 -15.22
CA PHE A 20 -25.18 -5.98 -14.44
C PHE A 20 -24.64 -7.39 -14.71
N ALA A 21 -24.04 -7.58 -15.89
CA ALA A 21 -23.22 -8.76 -16.14
C ALA A 21 -21.85 -8.54 -15.46
N SER A 22 -21.29 -9.59 -14.86
CA SER A 22 -19.88 -9.58 -14.46
C SER A 22 -19.02 -9.29 -15.70
N ARG A 23 -18.16 -8.28 -15.62
CA ARG A 23 -17.24 -7.90 -16.69
C ARG A 23 -15.83 -7.89 -16.12
N ALA A 24 -14.88 -8.46 -16.87
CA ALA A 24 -13.47 -8.32 -16.55
C ALA A 24 -13.04 -6.85 -16.65
N ASN A 25 -12.01 -6.49 -15.89
CA ASN A 25 -11.37 -5.17 -15.96
C ASN A 25 -9.87 -5.33 -16.26
N PRO A 26 -9.48 -5.52 -17.53
CA PRO A 26 -8.08 -5.73 -17.91
C PRO A 26 -7.15 -4.57 -17.52
N GLU A 27 -7.69 -3.35 -17.45
CA GLU A 27 -6.93 -2.19 -17.00
C GLU A 27 -6.56 -2.30 -15.52
N LEU A 28 -7.50 -2.72 -14.67
CA LEU A 28 -7.20 -3.00 -13.27
C LEU A 28 -6.21 -4.16 -13.13
N ASP A 29 -6.34 -5.21 -13.95
CA ASP A 29 -5.40 -6.33 -13.95
C ASP A 29 -3.97 -5.85 -14.27
N LEU A 30 -3.82 -4.95 -15.24
CA LEU A 30 -2.53 -4.33 -15.58
C LEU A 30 -2.00 -3.41 -14.46
N GLN A 31 -2.87 -2.67 -13.77
CA GLN A 31 -2.49 -1.82 -12.64
C GLN A 31 -2.01 -2.66 -11.46
N ILE A 32 -2.69 -3.76 -11.14
CA ILE A 32 -2.26 -4.72 -10.11
C ILE A 32 -0.92 -5.35 -10.49
N ALA A 33 -0.74 -5.74 -11.75
CA ALA A 33 0.51 -6.35 -12.21
C ALA A 33 1.73 -5.41 -12.14
N ARG A 34 1.51 -4.09 -12.15
CA ARG A 34 2.57 -3.06 -12.08
C ARG A 34 2.67 -2.39 -10.71
N TYR A 35 1.84 -2.81 -9.75
CA TYR A 35 1.79 -2.15 -8.46
C TYR A 35 3.08 -2.38 -7.67
N GLU A 36 3.69 -1.29 -7.22
CA GLU A 36 4.80 -1.30 -6.28
C GLU A 36 4.47 -0.45 -5.07
N TYR A 37 4.78 -0.98 -3.89
CA TYR A 37 4.63 -0.24 -2.65
C TYR A 37 5.77 0.77 -2.48
N LYS A 38 5.41 2.00 -2.14
CA LYS A 38 6.33 3.06 -1.76
C LYS A 38 6.20 3.34 -0.28
N VAL A 39 7.34 3.47 0.39
CA VAL A 39 7.41 3.73 1.82
C VAL A 39 6.90 5.14 2.12
N GLY A 40 6.11 5.27 3.19
CA GLY A 40 5.54 6.53 3.66
C GLY A 40 5.82 6.81 5.15
N PRO A 41 5.61 8.05 5.61
CA PRO A 41 5.71 8.39 7.02
C PRO A 41 4.80 7.51 7.90
N GLY A 42 5.33 7.01 9.02
CA GLY A 42 4.62 6.09 9.92
C GLY A 42 4.80 4.61 9.60
N ASP A 43 5.40 4.27 8.45
CA ASP A 43 5.82 2.90 8.18
C ASP A 43 6.96 2.46 9.12
N ILE A 44 7.11 1.15 9.28
CA ILE A 44 8.17 0.55 10.09
C ILE A 44 9.01 -0.36 9.19
N LEU A 45 10.28 -0.02 9.04
CA LEU A 45 11.22 -0.76 8.21
C LEU A 45 12.02 -1.76 9.05
N ASN A 46 11.95 -3.03 8.68
CA ASN A 46 12.80 -4.08 9.20
C ASN A 46 14.07 -4.20 8.34
N VAL A 47 15.23 -3.94 8.94
CA VAL A 47 16.53 -3.95 8.24
C VAL A 47 17.36 -5.10 8.78
N THR A 48 17.81 -5.99 7.88
CA THR A 48 18.65 -7.13 8.23
C THR A 48 20.03 -6.99 7.61
N ILE A 49 21.05 -7.10 8.46
CA ILE A 49 22.46 -7.10 8.09
C ILE A 49 23.05 -8.45 8.50
N TRP A 50 23.36 -9.26 7.49
CA TRP A 50 24.00 -10.55 7.69
C TRP A 50 25.35 -10.39 8.39
N ASP A 51 25.68 -11.36 9.25
CA ASP A 51 26.89 -11.36 10.09
C ASP A 51 27.04 -10.14 11.03
N HIS A 52 25.97 -9.35 11.21
CA HIS A 52 25.88 -8.22 12.14
C HIS A 52 24.55 -8.22 12.92
N PRO A 53 24.38 -9.16 13.88
CA PRO A 53 23.17 -9.22 14.72
C PRO A 53 22.90 -7.94 15.53
N GLU A 54 23.95 -7.20 15.89
CA GLU A 54 23.90 -5.91 16.60
C GLU A 54 23.15 -4.81 15.82
N LEU A 55 23.10 -4.92 14.49
CA LEU A 55 22.40 -3.97 13.62
C LEU A 55 21.08 -4.50 13.07
N THR A 56 20.87 -5.82 13.13
CA THR A 56 19.64 -6.47 12.67
C THR A 56 18.54 -6.45 13.72
N ILE A 57 18.90 -6.53 15.01
CA ILE A 57 17.94 -6.64 16.11
C ILE A 57 18.35 -5.71 17.26
N PRO A 58 18.15 -4.39 17.14
CA PRO A 58 18.57 -3.44 18.18
C PRO A 58 17.91 -3.70 19.54
N ALA A 59 16.75 -4.38 19.59
CA ALA A 59 15.98 -4.67 20.81
C ALA A 59 16.02 -6.14 21.29
N GLY A 60 16.86 -7.00 20.70
CA GLY A 60 16.93 -8.44 21.00
C GLY A 60 15.77 -9.29 20.43
N SER A 61 15.96 -10.61 20.35
CA SER A 61 15.09 -11.57 19.64
C SER A 61 13.63 -11.71 20.13
N TYR A 62 13.20 -10.91 21.12
CA TYR A 62 11.91 -11.08 21.80
C TYR A 62 10.85 -10.02 21.44
N ARG A 63 11.15 -9.05 20.56
CA ARG A 63 10.16 -8.05 20.12
C ARG A 63 9.87 -8.16 18.63
N SER A 64 8.61 -7.92 18.26
CA SER A 64 8.16 -7.95 16.87
C SER A 64 8.81 -6.83 16.05
N ALA A 65 8.94 -6.99 14.73
CA ALA A 65 9.48 -5.95 13.86
C ALA A 65 8.67 -4.63 13.94
N SER A 66 7.38 -4.70 14.28
CA SER A 66 6.55 -3.53 14.57
C SER A 66 6.91 -2.81 15.88
N GLU A 67 7.55 -3.48 16.83
CA GLU A 67 7.96 -2.89 18.12
C GLU A 67 9.44 -2.47 18.14
N ALA A 68 10.25 -3.00 17.23
CA ALA A 68 11.71 -2.83 17.23
C ALA A 68 12.31 -2.36 15.89
N GLY A 69 11.48 -2.21 14.84
CA GLY A 69 11.91 -1.73 13.53
C GLY A 69 12.13 -0.21 13.49
N ASN A 70 12.67 0.27 12.37
CA ASN A 70 12.99 1.68 12.17
C ASN A 70 11.74 2.42 11.71
N TRP A 71 11.26 3.35 12.53
CA TRP A 71 10.10 4.18 12.21
C TRP A 71 10.47 5.22 11.16
N VAL A 72 9.67 5.31 10.11
CA VAL A 72 9.76 6.42 9.15
C VAL A 72 9.15 7.65 9.81
N HIS A 73 10.00 8.63 10.08
CA HIS A 73 9.63 9.88 10.70
C HIS A 73 8.70 10.71 9.80
N ALA A 74 8.07 11.74 10.38
CA ALA A 74 7.11 12.60 9.68
C ALA A 74 7.74 13.38 8.51
N ASP A 75 9.06 13.54 8.51
CA ASP A 75 9.84 14.15 7.43
C ASP A 75 10.20 13.16 6.30
N GLY A 76 9.84 11.88 6.43
CA GLY A 76 10.11 10.85 5.42
C GLY A 76 11.45 10.13 5.58
N THR A 77 12.13 10.35 6.70
CA THR A 77 13.46 9.77 6.96
C THR A 77 13.41 8.63 7.99
N ILE A 78 14.47 7.83 8.02
CA ILE A 78 14.79 6.94 9.15
C ILE A 78 16.15 7.30 9.73
N PHE A 79 16.36 7.01 11.01
CA PHE A 79 17.71 6.98 11.59
C PHE A 79 18.23 5.55 11.59
N TYR A 80 19.44 5.34 11.07
CA TYR A 80 20.13 4.06 11.12
C TYR A 80 21.56 4.23 11.67
N PRO A 81 22.03 3.35 12.57
CA PRO A 81 23.37 3.48 13.14
C PRO A 81 24.47 3.58 12.09
N TYR A 82 25.50 4.37 12.39
CA TYR A 82 26.70 4.64 11.56
C TYR A 82 26.48 5.50 10.31
N ILE A 83 25.33 5.37 9.63
CA ILE A 83 25.02 6.16 8.42
C ILE A 83 24.11 7.36 8.72
N GLY A 84 23.51 7.40 9.92
CA GLY A 84 22.70 8.51 10.37
C GLY A 84 21.31 8.53 9.72
N THR A 85 20.87 9.72 9.32
CA THR A 85 19.55 9.92 8.73
C THR A 85 19.53 9.56 7.25
N VAL A 86 18.54 8.77 6.83
CA VAL A 86 18.37 8.31 5.44
C VAL A 86 16.97 8.65 4.96
N GLU A 87 16.87 9.27 3.79
CA GLU A 87 15.63 9.57 3.09
C GLU A 87 15.03 8.29 2.47
N VAL A 88 13.84 7.90 2.93
CA VAL A 88 13.18 6.66 2.50
C VAL A 88 11.77 6.86 1.94
N ALA A 89 11.14 8.01 2.17
CA ALA A 89 9.82 8.31 1.63
C ALA A 89 9.81 8.27 0.09
N ASP A 90 8.68 7.82 -0.47
CA ASP A 90 8.43 7.66 -1.91
C ASP A 90 9.35 6.67 -2.65
N LYS A 91 10.23 5.97 -1.92
CA LYS A 91 11.10 4.90 -2.42
C LYS A 91 10.51 3.53 -2.13
N THR A 92 10.85 2.57 -2.97
CA THR A 92 10.64 1.14 -2.73
C THR A 92 11.73 0.60 -1.80
N VAL A 93 11.47 -0.53 -1.15
CA VAL A 93 12.48 -1.22 -0.33
C VAL A 93 13.72 -1.65 -1.14
N ARG A 94 13.58 -1.82 -2.45
CA ARG A 94 14.71 -2.13 -3.34
C ARG A 94 15.60 -0.93 -3.59
N GLU A 95 15.01 0.25 -3.79
CA GLU A 95 15.73 1.51 -3.97
C GLU A 95 16.46 1.89 -2.69
N ILE A 96 15.80 1.81 -1.54
CA ILE A 96 16.40 2.09 -0.21
C ILE A 96 17.63 1.20 0.05
N ARG A 97 17.61 -0.06 -0.41
CA ARG A 97 18.74 -0.98 -0.24
C ARG A 97 19.91 -0.70 -1.20
N ALA A 98 19.66 -0.02 -2.31
CA ALA A 98 20.65 0.19 -3.38
C ALA A 98 21.41 1.52 -3.25
N ASP A 99 20.81 2.50 -2.55
CA ASP A 99 21.47 3.76 -2.14
C ASP A 99 22.56 3.51 -1.08
#